data_AF-A0A518I7G3-F1
#
_entry.id   AF-A0A518I7G3-F1
#
_cell.length_a   1.000
_cell.length_b   1.000
_cell.length_c   1.000
_cell.angle_alpha   90.00
_cell.angle_beta   90.00
_cell.angle_gamma   90.00
#
_symmetry.space_group_name_H-M   'P 1'
#
loop_
_entity.id
_entity.type
_entity.pdbx_description
1 polymer ?
#
loop_
_entity_poly.entity_id
_entity_poly.type
_entity_poly.pdbx_seq_one_letter_code
_entity_poly.pdbx_strand_id
1 'polypeptide(L)'
;MFQSKSLIYLCILIGAGLGWWYAYNMSLGKIVFVPGRMVLHESEARHFQIVYYSGAVLGAIVGGWKQQTSFCLALAGMTVGLIVFSIFGPLETTIESHRFQLTSYHLVMHRTIQNTIGMLLGALLFLFWPEIGGFLNRISGTLPSDDTNTTSLSRKMTDQ
;
A
#
# COMPACT_ATOMS: atom_id res chain seq x y z
N MET A 1 7.65 19.07 7.57
CA MET A 1 7.33 18.16 6.44
C MET A 1 7.26 16.69 6.86
N PHE A 2 8.14 16.22 7.76
CA PHE A 2 8.04 14.85 8.33
C PHE A 2 6.79 14.62 9.19
N GLN A 3 6.43 15.57 10.06
CA GLN A 3 5.27 15.45 10.95
C GLN A 3 3.94 15.25 10.22
N SER A 4 3.77 15.84 9.03
CA SER A 4 2.53 15.71 8.25
C SER A 4 2.42 14.34 7.56
N LYS A 5 3.52 13.71 7.17
CA LYS A 5 3.52 12.37 6.55
C LYS A 5 3.13 11.27 7.54
N SER A 6 3.68 11.32 8.76
CA SER A 6 3.30 10.40 9.83
C SER A 6 1.83 10.56 10.20
N LEU A 7 1.31 11.80 10.20
CA LEU A 7 -0.10 12.07 10.44
C LEU A 7 -0.98 11.52 9.31
N ILE A 8 -0.58 11.67 8.04
CA ILE A 8 -1.29 11.06 6.89
C ILE A 8 -1.37 9.54 7.06
N TYR A 9 -0.25 8.90 7.38
CA TYR A 9 -0.22 7.45 7.56
C TYR A 9 -1.10 7.00 8.73
N LEU A 10 -1.09 7.73 9.84
CA LEU A 10 -1.92 7.47 11.01
C LEU A 10 -3.41 7.66 10.68
N CYS A 11 -3.77 8.68 9.89
CA CYS A 11 -5.13 8.86 9.39
C CYS A 11 -5.57 7.73 8.45
N ILE A 12 -4.69 7.23 7.58
CA ILE A 12 -4.96 6.05 6.73
C ILE A 12 -5.24 4.82 7.61
N LEU A 13 -4.42 4.58 8.64
CA LEU A 13 -4.62 3.47 9.59
C LEU A 13 -5.96 3.57 10.33
N ILE A 14 -6.30 4.76 10.84
CA ILE A 14 -7.59 4.99 11.51
C ILE A 14 -8.74 4.79 10.52
N GLY A 15 -8.65 5.35 9.32
CA GLY A 15 -9.68 5.21 8.28
C GLY A 15 -9.88 3.76 7.85
N ALA A 16 -8.80 3.01 7.66
CA ALA A 16 -8.84 1.58 7.36
C ALA A 16 -9.43 0.76 8.53
N GLY A 17 -9.09 1.09 9.78
CA GLY A 17 -9.65 0.45 10.97
C GLY A 17 -11.15 0.70 11.13
N LEU A 18 -11.61 1.93 10.91
CA LEU A 18 -13.03 2.29 10.91
C LEU A 18 -13.79 1.60 9.76
N GLY A 19 -13.19 1.57 8.56
CA GLY A 19 -13.73 0.85 7.41
C GLY A 19 -13.89 -0.65 7.69
N TRP A 20 -12.89 -1.27 8.34
CA TRP A 20 -12.96 -2.66 8.79
C TRP A 20 -14.10 -2.90 9.77
N TRP A 21 -14.14 -2.09 10.83
CA TRP A 21 -15.14 -2.23 11.89
C TRP A 21 -16.56 -2.13 11.32
N TYR A 22 -16.80 -1.16 10.43
CA TYR A 22 -18.10 -0.97 9.81
C TYR A 22 -18.44 -2.10 8.83
N ALA A 23 -17.49 -2.50 7.96
CA ALA A 23 -17.70 -3.61 7.03
C ALA A 23 -17.95 -4.94 7.75
N TYR A 24 -17.22 -5.20 8.84
CA TYR A 24 -17.39 -6.37 9.70
C TYR A 24 -18.79 -6.41 10.31
N ASN A 25 -19.23 -5.32 10.95
CA ASN A 25 -20.56 -5.23 11.54
C ASN A 25 -21.68 -5.41 10.51
N MET A 26 -21.53 -4.82 9.32
CA MET A 26 -22.50 -4.99 8.24
C MET A 26 -22.56 -6.43 7.71
N SER A 27 -21.41 -7.13 7.71
CA SER A 27 -21.31 -8.51 7.22
C SER A 27 -21.78 -9.58 8.21
N LEU A 28 -21.72 -9.32 9.52
CA LEU A 28 -22.09 -10.28 10.57
C LEU A 28 -23.50 -10.88 10.39
N GLY A 29 -24.47 -10.06 10.00
CA GLY A 29 -25.85 -10.51 9.76
C GLY A 29 -26.08 -11.26 8.44
N LYS A 30 -25.05 -11.35 7.60
CA LYS A 30 -25.13 -11.89 6.22
C LYS A 30 -24.22 -13.10 6.00
N ILE A 31 -23.50 -13.55 7.03
CA ILE A 31 -22.69 -14.77 7.00
C ILE A 31 -23.63 -15.97 7.10
N VAL A 32 -23.59 -16.83 6.09
CA VAL A 32 -24.33 -18.11 6.09
C VAL A 32 -23.39 -19.20 6.58
N PHE A 33 -23.83 -19.93 7.60
CA PHE A 33 -23.09 -21.06 8.16
C PHE A 33 -23.50 -22.35 7.43
N VAL A 34 -22.59 -22.86 6.61
CA VAL A 34 -22.69 -24.19 5.98
C VAL A 34 -21.85 -25.16 6.82
N PRO A 35 -22.19 -26.46 6.95
CA PRO A 35 -21.42 -27.38 7.78
C PRO A 35 -19.90 -27.30 7.51
N GLY A 36 -19.15 -26.84 8.51
CA GLY A 36 -17.70 -26.66 8.45
C GLY A 36 -17.17 -25.41 7.72
N ARG A 37 -18.02 -24.51 7.20
CA ARG A 37 -17.59 -23.30 6.45
C ARG A 37 -18.50 -22.08 6.67
N MET A 38 -17.89 -20.93 6.94
CA MET A 38 -18.56 -19.62 6.86
C MET A 38 -18.50 -19.11 5.42
N VAL A 39 -19.66 -18.83 4.83
CA VAL A 39 -19.77 -18.47 3.42
C VAL A 39 -20.53 -17.16 3.27
N LEU A 40 -20.06 -16.32 2.35
CA LEU A 40 -20.65 -15.03 2.01
C LEU A 40 -21.09 -15.04 0.54
N HIS A 41 -22.20 -14.37 0.25
CA HIS A 41 -22.56 -14.10 -1.14
C HIS A 41 -21.52 -13.16 -1.76
N GLU A 42 -21.13 -13.38 -3.02
CA GLU A 42 -20.07 -12.58 -3.66
C GLU A 42 -20.41 -11.07 -3.70
N SER A 43 -21.70 -10.73 -3.86
CA SER A 43 -22.19 -9.35 -3.77
C SER A 43 -21.89 -8.70 -2.43
N GLU A 44 -21.99 -9.45 -1.33
CA GLU A 44 -21.70 -8.97 0.02
C GLU A 44 -20.19 -8.86 0.26
N ALA A 45 -19.40 -9.78 -0.32
CA ALA A 45 -17.95 -9.72 -0.27
C ALA A 45 -17.40 -8.48 -1.00
N ARG A 46 -17.99 -8.12 -2.15
CA ARG A 46 -17.65 -6.89 -2.87
C ARG A 46 -18.04 -5.64 -2.07
N HIS A 47 -19.22 -5.61 -1.47
CA HIS A 47 -19.63 -4.50 -0.60
C HIS A 47 -18.70 -4.32 0.59
N PHE A 48 -18.31 -5.42 1.25
CA PHE A 48 -17.33 -5.40 2.33
C PHE A 48 -16.02 -4.71 1.91
N GLN A 49 -15.47 -5.09 0.75
CA GLN A 49 -14.23 -4.52 0.22
C GLN A 49 -14.36 -3.04 -0.13
N ILE A 50 -15.44 -2.64 -0.80
CA ILE A 50 -15.69 -1.23 -1.16
C ILE A 50 -15.73 -0.35 0.09
N VAL A 51 -16.51 -0.78 1.08
CA VAL A 51 -16.64 -0.08 2.35
C VAL A 51 -15.28 0.03 3.05
N TYR A 52 -14.53 -1.08 3.12
CA TYR A 52 -13.20 -1.11 3.72
C TYR A 52 -12.23 -0.12 3.07
N TYR A 53 -12.08 -0.18 1.74
CA TYR A 53 -11.13 0.69 1.02
C TYR A 53 -11.57 2.15 1.02
N SER A 54 -12.87 2.43 1.00
CA SER A 54 -13.37 3.80 1.11
C SER A 54 -12.95 4.46 2.43
N GLY A 55 -12.94 3.72 3.54
CA GLY A 55 -12.45 4.20 4.82
C GLY A 55 -10.96 4.57 4.78
N ALA A 56 -10.12 3.73 4.16
CA ALA A 56 -8.69 4.00 4.00
C ALA A 56 -8.43 5.25 3.13
N VAL A 57 -9.19 5.41 2.04
CA VAL A 57 -9.10 6.60 1.16
C VAL A 57 -9.56 7.86 1.88
N LEU A 58 -10.65 7.81 2.65
CA LEU A 58 -11.08 8.94 3.49
C LEU A 58 -10.01 9.32 4.52
N GLY A 59 -9.35 8.33 5.12
CA GLY A 59 -8.19 8.56 5.98
C GLY A 59 -7.06 9.31 5.28
N ALA A 60 -6.74 8.91 4.04
CA ALA A 60 -5.74 9.61 3.23
C ALA A 60 -6.15 11.05 2.89
N ILE A 61 -7.43 11.28 2.55
CA ILE A 61 -7.97 12.62 2.25
C ILE A 61 -7.87 13.53 3.48
N VAL A 62 -8.30 13.05 4.64
CA VAL A 62 -8.28 13.81 5.89
C VAL A 62 -6.85 14.14 6.31
N GLY A 63 -5.96 13.15 6.28
CA GLY A 63 -4.55 13.37 6.63
C GLY A 63 -3.84 14.29 5.62
N GLY A 64 -4.20 14.19 4.34
CA GLY A 64 -3.56 14.89 3.23
C GLY A 64 -4.15 16.27 2.91
N TRP A 65 -5.20 16.70 3.61
CA TRP A 65 -5.99 17.90 3.28
C TRP A 65 -5.15 19.17 3.10
N LYS A 66 -4.06 19.33 3.87
CA LYS A 66 -3.18 20.50 3.79
C LYS A 66 -2.01 20.33 2.82
N GLN A 67 -1.75 19.14 2.28
CA GLN A 67 -0.59 18.84 1.43
C GLN A 67 -0.96 17.91 0.27
N GLN A 68 -1.39 18.53 -0.84
CA GLN A 68 -1.79 17.84 -2.07
C GLN A 68 -0.71 16.88 -2.61
N THR A 69 0.56 17.25 -2.53
CA THR A 69 1.66 16.41 -3.03
C THR A 69 1.81 15.12 -2.23
N SER A 70 1.69 15.21 -0.89
CA SER A 70 1.77 14.04 0.00
C SER A 70 0.51 13.17 -0.11
N PHE A 71 -0.65 13.78 -0.35
CA PHE A 71 -1.89 13.08 -0.65
C PHE A 71 -1.77 12.26 -1.95
N CYS A 72 -1.32 12.87 -3.06
CA CYS A 72 -1.15 12.17 -4.33
C CYS A 72 -0.15 11.01 -4.22
N LEU A 73 0.96 11.21 -3.50
CA LEU A 73 1.94 10.14 -3.23
C LEU A 73 1.34 9.00 -2.41
N ALA A 74 0.60 9.31 -1.34
CA ALA A 74 -0.07 8.29 -0.54
C ALA A 74 -1.10 7.51 -1.37
N LEU A 75 -1.90 8.20 -2.17
CA LEU A 75 -2.95 7.59 -2.97
C LEU A 75 -2.38 6.74 -4.12
N ALA A 76 -1.31 7.21 -4.78
CA ALA A 76 -0.57 6.42 -5.76
C ALA A 76 0.10 5.19 -5.12
N GLY A 77 0.69 5.35 -3.94
CA GLY A 77 1.28 4.23 -3.19
C GLY A 77 0.23 3.20 -2.80
N MET A 78 -0.92 3.64 -2.28
CA MET A 78 -2.03 2.75 -1.92
C MET A 78 -2.56 1.98 -3.13
N THR A 79 -2.75 2.64 -4.28
CA THR A 79 -3.27 1.98 -5.49
C THR A 79 -2.28 0.99 -6.08
N VAL A 80 -1.00 1.38 -6.20
CA VAL A 80 0.06 0.47 -6.68
C VAL A 80 0.21 -0.71 -5.74
N GLY A 81 0.25 -0.48 -4.44
CA GLY A 81 0.32 -1.53 -3.42
C GLY A 81 -0.86 -2.49 -3.49
N LEU A 82 -2.08 -1.96 -3.69
CA LEU A 82 -3.28 -2.77 -3.88
C LEU A 82 -3.20 -3.63 -5.14
N ILE A 83 -2.79 -3.06 -6.28
CA ILE A 83 -2.68 -3.79 -7.55
C ILE A 83 -1.67 -4.92 -7.43
N VAL A 84 -0.47 -4.62 -6.92
CA VAL A 84 0.61 -5.62 -6.76
C VAL A 84 0.13 -6.76 -5.86
N PHE A 85 -0.38 -6.45 -4.67
CA PHE A 85 -0.77 -7.50 -3.72
C PHE A 85 -2.06 -8.23 -4.13
N SER A 86 -2.91 -7.62 -4.96
CA SER A 86 -4.07 -8.31 -5.55
C SER A 86 -3.65 -9.34 -6.59
N ILE A 87 -2.56 -9.10 -7.34
CA ILE A 87 -2.02 -10.05 -8.33
C ILE A 87 -1.31 -11.21 -7.64
N PHE A 88 -0.57 -10.94 -6.55
CA PHE A 88 0.09 -11.96 -5.73
C PHE A 88 -0.85 -12.65 -4.72
N GLY A 89 -2.16 -12.35 -4.77
CA GLY A 89 -3.17 -12.97 -3.92
C GLY A 89 -3.32 -14.47 -4.20
N PRO A 90 -3.81 -15.26 -3.22
CA PRO A 90 -4.16 -16.65 -3.48
C PRO A 90 -5.18 -16.72 -4.62
N LEU A 91 -4.70 -17.23 -5.76
CA LEU A 91 -5.52 -17.67 -6.87
C LEU A 91 -6.00 -19.08 -6.51
N GLU A 92 -7.20 -19.23 -5.92
CA GLU A 92 -7.87 -20.53 -6.03
C GLU A 92 -9.39 -20.49 -5.81
N THR A 93 -10.03 -21.20 -6.73
CA THR A 93 -11.38 -21.80 -6.75
C THR A 93 -12.50 -21.06 -6.03
N THR A 94 -13.07 -20.05 -6.71
CA THR A 94 -14.52 -19.85 -6.62
C THR A 94 -15.18 -21.19 -6.93
N ILE A 95 -15.83 -21.78 -5.93
CA ILE A 95 -16.71 -22.93 -6.16
C ILE A 95 -17.89 -22.37 -6.95
N GLU A 96 -17.80 -22.43 -8.27
CA GLU A 96 -18.90 -22.13 -9.18
C GLU A 96 -19.99 -23.18 -8.98
N SER A 97 -20.73 -23.08 -7.88
CA SER A 97 -22.08 -23.62 -7.87
C SER A 97 -22.88 -22.68 -8.77
N HIS A 98 -23.21 -23.13 -9.99
CA HIS A 98 -23.87 -22.38 -11.07
C HIS A 98 -25.19 -21.64 -10.70
N ARG A 99 -25.59 -21.63 -9.42
CA ARG A 99 -26.77 -20.91 -8.92
C ARG A 99 -26.51 -19.97 -7.73
N PHE A 100 -25.38 -20.09 -7.04
CA PHE A 100 -25.02 -19.21 -5.93
C PHE A 100 -23.50 -18.97 -5.92
N GLN A 101 -23.10 -17.75 -6.27
CA GLN A 101 -21.72 -17.27 -6.17
C GLN A 101 -21.35 -17.11 -4.69
N LEU A 102 -20.92 -18.21 -4.09
CA LEU A 102 -20.61 -18.34 -2.67
C LEU A 102 -19.09 -18.29 -2.48
N THR A 103 -18.62 -17.27 -1.78
CA THR A 103 -17.20 -17.09 -1.46
C THR A 103 -16.96 -17.46 0.00
N SER A 104 -15.91 -18.24 0.28
CA SER A 104 -15.49 -18.52 1.65
C SER A 104 -15.14 -17.20 2.36
N TYR A 105 -15.74 -16.96 3.52
CA TYR A 105 -15.46 -15.76 4.32
C TYR A 105 -13.99 -15.69 4.75
N HIS A 106 -13.36 -16.83 5.01
CA HIS A 106 -11.92 -16.91 5.27
C HIS A 106 -11.08 -16.40 4.09
N LEU A 107 -11.51 -16.66 2.86
CA LEU A 107 -10.82 -16.18 1.66
C LEU A 107 -10.96 -14.67 1.50
N VAL A 108 -12.17 -14.12 1.76
CA VAL A 108 -12.42 -12.67 1.77
C VAL A 108 -11.53 -11.97 2.79
N MET A 109 -11.40 -12.55 3.99
CA MET A 109 -10.55 -12.00 5.04
C MET A 109 -9.08 -12.08 4.70
N HIS A 110 -8.60 -13.21 4.19
CA HIS A 110 -7.20 -13.36 3.78
C HIS A 110 -6.82 -12.35 2.68
N ARG A 111 -7.67 -12.19 1.66
CA ARG A 111 -7.46 -11.19 0.59
C ARG A 111 -7.50 -9.77 1.12
N THR A 112 -8.43 -9.45 2.01
CA THR A 112 -8.50 -8.10 2.59
C THR A 112 -7.24 -7.80 3.38
N ILE A 113 -6.77 -8.72 4.22
CA ILE A 113 -5.53 -8.56 5.00
C ILE A 113 -4.33 -8.35 4.06
N GLN A 114 -4.18 -9.21 3.05
CA GLN A 114 -3.09 -9.12 2.09
C GLN A 114 -3.09 -7.78 1.34
N ASN A 115 -4.24 -7.36 0.83
CA ASN A 115 -4.38 -6.08 0.12
C ASN A 115 -4.18 -4.88 1.04
N THR A 116 -4.59 -4.98 2.31
CA THR A 116 -4.34 -3.96 3.33
C THR A 116 -2.85 -3.78 3.57
N ILE A 117 -2.12 -4.88 3.74
CA ILE A 117 -0.67 -4.87 3.88
C ILE A 117 -0.03 -4.22 2.65
N GLY A 118 -0.47 -4.60 1.45
CA GLY A 118 -0.01 -3.99 0.21
C GLY A 118 -0.25 -2.49 0.12
N MET A 119 -1.46 -2.03 0.43
CA MET A 119 -1.80 -0.61 0.46
C MET A 119 -0.97 0.18 1.46
N LEU A 120 -0.80 -0.35 2.67
CA LEU A 120 -0.03 0.32 3.73
C LEU A 120 1.46 0.38 3.39
N LEU A 121 2.03 -0.71 2.85
CA LEU A 121 3.42 -0.73 2.39
C LEU A 121 3.62 0.24 1.22
N GLY A 122 2.72 0.22 0.24
CA GLY A 122 2.77 1.12 -0.90
C GLY A 122 2.66 2.59 -0.50
N ALA A 123 1.72 2.92 0.40
CA ALA A 123 1.58 4.27 0.96
C ALA A 123 2.86 4.73 1.65
N LEU A 124 3.46 3.85 2.47
CA LEU A 124 4.70 4.15 3.20
C LEU A 124 5.85 4.37 2.22
N LEU A 125 6.07 3.44 1.28
CA LEU A 125 7.14 3.57 0.28
C LEU A 125 7.04 4.88 -0.49
N PHE A 126 5.86 5.24 -1.01
CA PHE A 126 5.69 6.47 -1.80
C PHE A 126 5.77 7.75 -0.96
N LEU A 127 5.26 7.76 0.27
CA LEU A 127 5.37 8.91 1.17
C LEU A 127 6.83 9.22 1.53
N PHE A 128 7.65 8.18 1.74
CA PHE A 128 9.05 8.30 2.13
C PHE A 128 10.03 8.24 0.94
N TRP A 129 9.57 7.87 -0.27
CA TRP A 129 10.38 7.75 -1.48
C TRP A 129 11.27 8.97 -1.78
N PRO A 130 10.78 10.22 -1.68
CA PRO A 130 11.61 11.40 -1.97
C PRO A 130 12.81 11.53 -1.03
N GLU A 131 12.70 11.04 0.20
CA GLU A 131 13.76 11.09 1.21
C GLU A 131 14.79 9.98 0.98
N ILE A 132 14.33 8.79 0.59
CA ILE A 132 15.20 7.68 0.18
C ILE A 132 16.03 8.09 -1.03
N GLY A 133 15.41 8.71 -2.04
CA GLY A 133 16.11 9.23 -3.22
C GLY A 133 17.13 10.32 -2.86
N GLY A 134 16.77 11.24 -1.95
CA GLY A 134 17.69 12.26 -1.45
C GLY A 134 18.88 11.68 -0.68
N PHE A 135 18.67 10.63 0.11
CA PHE A 135 19.73 9.93 0.83
C PHE A 135 20.68 9.18 -0.11
N LEU A 136 20.12 8.43 -1.08
CA LEU A 136 20.91 7.73 -2.09
C LEU A 136 21.74 8.69 -2.95
N ASN A 137 21.16 9.83 -3.34
CA ASN A 137 21.87 10.83 -4.12
C ASN A 137 23.01 11.50 -3.32
N ARG A 138 22.82 11.71 -2.01
CA ARG A 138 23.89 12.18 -1.12
C ARG A 138 25.03 11.18 -0.98
N ILE A 139 24.73 9.88 -0.83
CA ILE A 139 25.75 8.83 -0.79
C ILE A 139 26.51 8.76 -2.12
N SER A 140 25.80 8.80 -3.25
CA SER A 140 26.39 8.79 -4.58
C SER A 140 27.28 10.01 -4.84
N GLY A 141 26.93 11.18 -4.29
CA GLY A 141 27.75 12.38 -4.36
C GLY A 141 28.94 12.43 -3.39
N THR A 142 29.00 11.52 -2.41
CA THR A 142 30.13 11.37 -1.48
C THR A 142 31.12 10.27 -1.85
N LEU A 143 30.89 9.54 -2.94
CA LEU A 143 31.94 8.73 -3.55
C LEU A 143 32.92 9.71 -4.23
N PRO A 144 34.13 9.92 -3.69
CA PRO A 144 35.11 10.74 -4.37
C PRO A 144 35.41 10.03 -5.68
N SER A 145 35.25 10.73 -6.80
CA SER A 145 35.88 10.32 -8.05
C SER A 145 37.39 10.38 -7.85
N ASP A 146 37.97 9.28 -7.39
CA ASP A 146 39.40 9.10 -7.16
C ASP A 146 40.21 8.98 -8.47
N ASP A 147 39.64 9.44 -9.59
CA ASP A 147 40.26 9.38 -10.92
C ASP A 147 40.85 10.72 -11.39
N THR A 148 40.95 11.73 -10.51
CA THR A 148 41.40 13.08 -10.92
C THR A 148 42.74 13.54 -10.34
N ASN A 149 43.54 12.65 -9.74
CA ASN A 149 44.86 13.01 -9.22
C ASN A 149 46.06 12.36 -9.92
N THR A 150 45.86 11.49 -10.92
CA THR A 150 46.98 10.88 -11.68
C THR A 150 47.37 11.64 -12.95
N THR A 151 46.61 12.65 -13.38
CA THR A 151 46.91 13.42 -14.61
C THR A 151 47.71 14.71 -14.39
N SER A 152 47.95 15.14 -13.14
CA SER A 152 48.72 16.37 -12.85
C SER A 152 50.21 16.12 -12.57
N LEU A 153 50.63 14.87 -12.33
CA LEU A 153 52.02 14.51 -12.04
C LEU A 153 52.85 14.10 -13.27
N SER A 154 52.21 13.67 -14.38
CA SER A 154 52.93 13.26 -15.59
C SER A 154 53.31 14.42 -16.53
N ARG A 155 52.84 15.65 -16.28
CA ARG A 155 53.09 16.81 -17.16
C ARG A 155 54.22 17.73 -16.69
N LYS A 156 54.92 17.37 -15.61
CA LYS A 156 56.00 18.18 -15.03
C LYS A 156 57.41 17.60 -15.22
N MET A 157 57.56 16.52 -15.98
CA MET A 157 58.86 15.84 -16.19
C MET A 157 59.33 15.85 -17.67
N THR A 158 58.70 16.62 -18.55
CA THR A 158 59.07 16.64 -19.99
C THR A 158 59.55 17.99 -20.52
N ASP A 159 59.71 19.00 -19.67
CA ASP A 159 60.33 20.27 -20.03
C ASP A 159 61.55 20.54 -19.13
N GLN A 160 62.64 19.81 -19.36
CA GLN A 160 64.02 20.22 -19.04
C GLN A 160 64.97 19.70 -20.12
#